data_AF-A0AB33J5P8-F1
#
_entry.id   AF-A0AB33J5P8-F1
#
_cell.length_a   1.000
_cell.length_b   1.000
_cell.length_c   1.000
_cell.angle_alpha   90.00
_cell.angle_beta   90.00
_cell.angle_gamma   90.00
#
_symmetry.space_group_name_H-M   'P 1'
#
loop_
_entity.id
_entity.type
_entity.pdbx_description
1 polymer ?
#
loop_
_entity_poly.entity_id
_entity_poly.type
_entity_poly.pdbx_seq_one_letter_code
_entity_poly.pdbx_strand_id
1 'polypeptide(L)'
;MEHSFTLIIKDILSRIYGRDGLEIYTKNLLIQYINEKTKSASKGSKSRSSFANLYAIYVIIEDYIAHGFDTDSMYRYYEGAQFSRLFQRQRELPFGSKLQNHALNNRVKLMKPNIMLLRLLLQS
;
A
#
# COMPACT_ATOMS: atom_id res chain seq x y z
N MET A 1 -5.72 -7.03 15.73
CA MET A 1 -7.14 -7.10 16.17
C MET A 1 -7.99 -7.13 14.91
N GLU A 2 -8.85 -8.13 14.70
CA GLU A 2 -9.61 -8.25 13.44
C GLU A 2 -10.69 -7.16 13.32
N HIS A 3 -10.92 -6.68 12.10
CA HIS A 3 -11.98 -5.72 11.76
C HIS A 3 -12.53 -6.02 10.36
N SER A 4 -13.51 -5.24 9.88
CA SER A 4 -14.22 -5.49 8.62
C SER A 4 -13.29 -5.74 7.41
N PHE A 5 -12.23 -4.94 7.27
CA PHE A 5 -11.23 -5.12 6.20
C PHE A 5 -10.26 -6.29 6.39
N THR A 6 -10.11 -6.85 7.60
CA THR A 6 -9.22 -8.00 7.83
C THR A 6 -9.69 -9.22 7.04
N LEU A 7 -10.99 -9.46 6.99
CA LEU A 7 -11.57 -10.56 6.22
C LEU A 7 -11.36 -10.37 4.73
N ILE A 8 -11.52 -9.14 4.23
CA ILE A 8 -11.29 -8.79 2.82
C ILE A 8 -9.84 -9.04 2.44
N ILE A 9 -8.88 -8.57 3.26
CA ILE A 9 -7.44 -8.77 2.99
C ILE A 9 -7.10 -10.26 2.98
N LYS A 10 -7.60 -11.04 3.95
CA LYS A 10 -7.38 -12.49 3.99
C LYS A 10 -7.99 -13.21 2.79
N ASP A 11 -9.18 -12.82 2.35
CA ASP A 11 -9.84 -13.39 1.18
C ASP A 11 -9.03 -13.12 -0.10
N ILE A 12 -8.57 -11.88 -0.31
CA ILE A 12 -7.72 -11.53 -1.46
C ILE A 12 -6.42 -12.37 -1.44
N LEU A 13 -5.76 -12.45 -0.29
CA LEU A 13 -4.53 -13.25 -0.16
C LEU A 13 -4.77 -14.74 -0.41
N SER A 14 -5.90 -15.27 0.05
CA SER A 14 -6.30 -16.66 -0.22
C SER A 14 -6.55 -16.90 -1.71
N ARG A 15 -7.17 -15.95 -2.42
CA ARG A 15 -7.41 -16.05 -3.87
C ARG A 15 -6.11 -16.04 -4.68
N ILE A 16 -5.13 -15.26 -4.25
CA ILE A 16 -3.84 -15.11 -4.95
C ILE A 16 -2.88 -16.24 -4.61
N TYR A 17 -2.76 -16.60 -3.33
CA TYR A 17 -1.72 -17.51 -2.82
C TYR A 17 -2.26 -18.83 -2.28
N GLY A 18 -3.58 -19.07 -2.39
CA GLY A 18 -4.21 -20.29 -1.89
C GLY A 18 -4.00 -20.47 -0.40
N ARG A 19 -3.52 -21.66 -0.01
CA ARG A 19 -3.31 -22.06 1.39
C ARG A 19 -2.25 -21.21 2.10
N ASP A 20 -1.34 -20.61 1.36
CA ASP A 20 -0.25 -19.78 1.92
C ASP A 20 -0.72 -18.36 2.28
N GLY A 21 -1.92 -17.96 1.84
CA GLY A 21 -2.44 -16.61 2.08
C GLY A 21 -2.50 -16.23 3.56
N LEU A 22 -2.81 -17.18 4.44
CA LEU A 22 -2.82 -16.95 5.89
C LEU A 22 -1.40 -16.78 6.46
N GLU A 23 -0.45 -17.57 5.99
CA GLU A 23 0.95 -17.46 6.40
C GLU A 23 1.54 -16.12 5.94
N ILE A 24 1.25 -15.71 4.71
CA ILE A 24 1.63 -14.42 4.16
C ILE A 24 1.04 -13.28 4.99
N TYR A 25 -0.24 -13.35 5.34
CA TYR A 25 -0.88 -12.36 6.21
C TYR A 25 -0.18 -12.24 7.58
N THR A 26 0.19 -13.37 8.19
CA THR A 26 0.79 -13.41 9.53
C THR A 26 2.27 -13.04 9.55
N LYS A 27 3.02 -13.28 8.48
CA LYS A 27 4.47 -12.98 8.41
C LYS A 27 4.79 -11.63 7.78
N ASN A 28 3.91 -11.07 6.96
CA ASN A 28 4.18 -9.84 6.22
C ASN A 28 3.78 -8.58 7.01
N LEU A 29 4.79 -7.86 7.51
CA LEU A 29 4.59 -6.61 8.26
C LEU A 29 3.89 -5.51 7.46
N LEU A 30 4.05 -5.47 6.13
CA LEU A 30 3.40 -4.47 5.30
C LEU A 30 1.91 -4.75 5.15
N ILE A 31 1.51 -6.01 4.98
CA ILE A 31 0.09 -6.39 5.00
C ILE A 31 -0.52 -6.05 6.36
N GLN A 32 0.15 -6.41 7.46
CA GLN A 32 -0.35 -6.08 8.79
C GLN A 32 -0.50 -4.58 9.00
N TYR A 33 0.45 -3.80 8.48
CA TYR A 33 0.37 -2.34 8.49
C TYR A 33 -0.83 -1.82 7.68
N ILE A 34 -1.03 -2.32 6.47
CA ILE A 34 -2.20 -1.98 5.63
C ILE A 34 -3.49 -2.32 6.38
N ASN A 35 -3.57 -3.52 6.96
CA ASN A 35 -4.71 -3.93 7.77
C ASN A 35 -4.97 -2.92 8.91
N GLU A 36 -3.98 -2.61 9.74
CA GLU A 36 -4.12 -1.60 10.81
C GLU A 36 -4.53 -0.21 10.29
N LYS A 37 -4.07 0.21 9.10
CA LYS A 37 -4.51 1.46 8.47
C LYS A 37 -5.94 1.38 7.92
N THR A 38 -6.44 0.21 7.57
CA THR A 38 -7.85 0.06 7.15
C THR A 38 -8.84 -0.05 8.32
N LYS A 39 -8.36 -0.20 9.56
CA LYS A 39 -9.20 -0.28 10.78
C LYS A 39 -10.18 0.87 10.95
N SER A 40 -9.80 2.09 10.52
CA SER A 40 -10.65 3.28 10.61
C SER A 40 -11.48 3.54 9.36
N ALA A 41 -11.32 2.77 8.28
CA ALA A 41 -11.96 3.01 6.99
C ALA A 41 -13.50 3.05 7.08
N SER A 42 -14.09 2.27 8.00
CA SER A 42 -15.54 2.20 8.25
C SER A 42 -16.09 3.23 9.24
N LYS A 43 -15.25 4.07 9.89
CA LYS A 43 -15.66 4.91 11.04
C LYS A 43 -15.91 6.40 10.72
N GLY A 44 -16.36 6.74 9.51
CA GLY A 44 -16.76 8.12 9.16
C GLY A 44 -15.60 9.07 8.87
N SER A 45 -15.84 10.39 8.86
CA SER A 45 -14.93 11.44 8.31
C SER A 45 -13.49 11.46 8.85
N LYS A 46 -13.22 10.83 9.99
CA LYS A 46 -11.87 10.64 10.57
C LYS A 46 -11.04 9.52 9.90
N SER A 47 -11.64 8.70 9.04
CA SER A 47 -10.96 7.69 8.22
C SER A 47 -10.01 8.29 7.18
N ARG A 48 -10.23 9.57 6.81
CA ARG A 48 -9.50 10.28 5.76
C ARG A 48 -8.01 10.46 6.03
N SER A 49 -7.59 10.54 7.30
CA SER A 49 -6.15 10.61 7.63
C SER A 49 -5.43 9.28 7.38
N SER A 50 -6.17 8.16 7.34
CA SER A 50 -5.60 6.85 7.02
C SER A 50 -5.38 6.66 5.52
N PHE A 51 -6.25 7.24 4.68
CA PHE A 51 -6.08 7.24 3.23
C PHE A 51 -4.76 7.88 2.79
N ALA A 52 -4.28 8.91 3.49
CA ALA A 52 -2.99 9.51 3.19
C ALA A 52 -1.83 8.49 3.19
N ASN A 53 -1.89 7.51 4.10
CA ASN A 53 -0.83 6.52 4.26
C ASN A 53 -0.96 5.38 3.25
N LEU A 54 -2.20 4.93 3.03
CA LEU A 54 -2.50 3.91 2.03
C LEU A 54 -2.19 4.43 0.62
N TYR A 55 -2.50 5.69 0.33
CA TYR A 55 -2.20 6.30 -0.96
C TYR A 55 -0.71 6.55 -1.15
N ALA A 56 0.02 6.94 -0.11
CA ALA A 56 1.49 7.03 -0.18
C ALA A 56 2.10 5.67 -0.56
N ILE A 57 1.63 4.57 0.04
CA ILE A 57 2.03 3.21 -0.31
C ILE A 57 1.66 2.91 -1.76
N TYR A 58 0.40 3.16 -2.14
CA TYR A 58 -0.12 2.90 -3.49
C TYR A 58 0.69 3.62 -4.57
N VAL A 59 0.92 4.93 -4.47
CA VAL A 59 1.60 5.70 -5.52
C VAL A 59 3.07 5.33 -5.66
N ILE A 60 3.72 4.91 -4.56
CA ILE A 60 5.10 4.39 -4.62
C ILE A 60 5.14 3.07 -5.39
N ILE A 61 4.17 2.17 -5.14
CA ILE A 61 4.08 0.89 -5.86
C ILE A 61 3.73 1.12 -7.33
N GLU A 62 2.80 2.03 -7.61
CA GLU A 62 2.38 2.39 -8.96
C GLU A 62 3.57 2.94 -9.76
N ASP A 63 4.34 3.87 -9.18
CA ASP A 63 5.55 4.40 -9.81
C ASP A 63 6.62 3.32 -10.02
N TYR A 64 6.81 2.45 -9.03
CA TYR A 64 7.75 1.34 -9.10
C TYR A 64 7.43 0.36 -10.24
N ILE A 65 6.15 -0.03 -10.40
CA ILE A 65 5.69 -0.91 -11.47
C ILE A 65 5.76 -0.20 -12.83
N ALA A 66 5.39 1.09 -12.89
CA ALA A 66 5.40 1.86 -14.14
C ALA A 66 6.81 1.97 -14.76
N HIS A 67 7.85 1.91 -13.94
CA HIS A 67 9.25 1.90 -14.40
C HIS A 67 9.84 0.49 -14.55
N GLY A 68 9.03 -0.56 -14.40
CA GLY A 68 9.45 -1.96 -14.62
C GLY A 68 10.39 -2.52 -13.55
N PHE A 69 10.51 -1.83 -12.40
CA PHE A 69 11.43 -2.28 -11.35
C PHE A 69 10.94 -3.54 -10.63
N ASP A 70 9.70 -3.99 -10.86
CA ASP A 70 9.15 -5.24 -10.34
C ASP A 70 9.72 -6.50 -11.01
N THR A 71 10.59 -6.33 -12.00
CA THR A 71 11.28 -7.40 -12.71
C THR A 71 12.75 -7.53 -12.31
N ASP A 72 13.31 -8.74 -12.44
CA ASP A 72 14.76 -9.05 -12.47
C ASP A 72 15.68 -8.29 -11.49
N SER A 73 15.40 -8.32 -10.18
CA SER A 73 16.22 -7.63 -9.15
C SER A 73 16.46 -6.14 -9.41
N MET A 74 15.67 -5.52 -10.29
CA MET A 74 15.83 -4.14 -10.73
C MET A 74 15.54 -3.14 -9.60
N TYR A 75 14.96 -3.60 -8.49
CA TYR A 75 14.82 -2.83 -7.25
C TYR A 75 16.12 -2.12 -6.83
N ARG A 76 17.29 -2.74 -7.07
CA ARG A 76 18.59 -2.12 -6.73
C ARG A 76 18.87 -0.82 -7.49
N TYR A 77 18.19 -0.60 -8.61
CA TYR A 77 18.31 0.59 -9.46
C TYR A 77 17.16 1.57 -9.25
N TYR A 78 16.23 1.27 -8.34
CA TYR A 78 15.19 2.22 -7.98
C TYR A 78 15.79 3.33 -7.09
N GLU A 79 16.04 4.48 -7.69
CA GLU A 79 16.59 5.67 -7.00
C GLU A 79 15.54 6.41 -6.15
N GLY A 80 14.29 5.96 -6.19
CA GLY A 80 13.15 6.62 -5.59
C GLY A 80 12.41 7.50 -6.60
N ALA A 81 11.18 7.88 -6.25
CA ALA A 81 10.32 8.70 -7.09
C ALA A 81 10.30 10.16 -6.62
N GLN A 82 10.08 11.07 -7.57
CA GLN A 82 9.95 12.49 -7.27
C GLN A 82 8.73 12.75 -6.38
N PHE A 83 8.97 13.35 -5.20
CA PHE A 83 7.95 13.62 -4.20
C PHE A 83 6.75 14.39 -4.77
N SER A 84 7.01 15.42 -5.58
CA SER A 84 5.98 16.25 -6.21
C SER A 84 5.06 15.42 -7.11
N ARG A 85 5.62 14.49 -7.88
CA ARG A 85 4.90 13.59 -8.78
C ARG A 85 4.05 12.59 -7.98
N LEU A 86 4.63 11.94 -6.98
CA LEU A 86 3.90 11.03 -6.09
C LEU A 86 2.76 11.74 -5.37
N PHE A 87 3.01 12.96 -4.87
CA PHE A 87 2.02 13.75 -4.16
C PHE A 87 0.89 14.23 -5.09
N GLN A 88 1.22 14.62 -6.33
CA GLN A 88 0.22 14.95 -7.34
C GLN A 88 -0.67 13.74 -7.60
N ARG A 89 -0.08 12.57 -7.85
CA ARG A 89 -0.81 11.34 -8.10
C ARG A 89 -1.71 10.94 -6.94
N GLN A 90 -1.23 11.11 -5.71
CA GLN A 90 -2.01 10.86 -4.50
C GLN A 90 -3.27 11.75 -4.39
N ARG A 91 -3.24 12.98 -4.94
CA ARG A 91 -4.41 13.88 -4.95
C ARG A 91 -5.45 13.53 -6.02
N GLU A 92 -5.06 12.77 -7.03
CA GLU A 92 -5.95 12.30 -8.10
C GLU A 92 -6.77 11.09 -7.67
N LEU A 93 -6.35 10.36 -6.63
CA LEU A 93 -7.09 9.23 -6.08
C LEU A 93 -8.41 9.68 -5.43
N PRO A 94 -9.43 8.81 -5.37
CA PRO A 94 -10.72 9.14 -4.76
C PRO A 94 -10.57 9.76 -3.37
N PHE A 95 -11.24 10.89 -3.11
CA PHE A 95 -11.12 11.63 -1.84
C PHE A 95 -9.70 12.16 -1.51
N GLY A 96 -8.76 12.06 -2.46
CA GLY A 96 -7.36 12.47 -2.32
C GLY A 96 -7.11 13.98 -2.45
N SER A 97 -8.02 14.70 -3.10
CA SER A 97 -7.86 16.13 -3.43
C SER A 97 -7.68 17.06 -2.22
N LYS A 98 -8.08 16.63 -1.02
CA LYS A 98 -7.97 17.38 0.25
C LYS A 98 -6.92 16.82 1.22
N LEU A 99 -6.08 15.86 0.80
CA LEU A 99 -5.05 15.27 1.65
C LEU A 99 -3.87 16.22 1.87
N GLN A 100 -3.40 16.32 3.12
CA GLN A 100 -2.23 17.10 3.51
C GLN A 100 -0.93 16.27 3.41
N ASN A 101 0.20 16.96 3.18
CA ASN A 101 1.51 16.40 2.81
C ASN A 101 2.20 15.50 3.86
N HIS A 102 1.66 15.37 5.08
CA HIS A 102 2.38 14.80 6.23
C HIS A 102 2.73 13.31 6.13
N ALA A 103 2.05 12.54 5.25
CA ALA A 103 2.26 11.09 5.15
C ALA A 103 3.52 10.67 4.37
N LEU A 104 3.93 11.46 3.35
CA LEU A 104 5.06 11.14 2.48
C LEU A 104 6.42 11.46 3.14
N ASN A 105 6.52 12.53 3.94
CA ASN A 105 7.81 12.97 4.52
C ASN A 105 8.46 11.97 5.49
N ASN A 106 7.68 11.14 6.19
CA ASN A 106 8.21 10.29 7.27
C ASN A 106 8.36 8.79 6.92
N ARG A 107 7.89 8.31 5.76
CA ARG A 107 7.63 6.86 5.57
C ARG A 107 8.32 6.16 4.41
N VAL A 108 9.02 6.90 3.54
CA VAL A 108 9.74 6.31 2.38
C VAL A 108 10.87 5.34 2.81
N LYS A 109 11.34 5.40 4.07
CA LYS A 109 12.47 4.56 4.55
C LYS A 109 12.17 3.06 4.77
N LEU A 110 10.90 2.61 4.74
CA LEU A 110 10.52 1.26 5.25
C LEU A 110 10.13 0.20 4.19
N MET A 111 10.12 0.51 2.89
CA MET A 111 9.62 -0.42 1.85
C MET A 111 10.73 -1.22 1.15
N LYS A 112 11.54 -1.96 1.91
CA LYS A 112 12.61 -2.82 1.36
C LYS A 112 12.28 -4.32 1.12
N PRO A 113 11.29 -4.98 1.76
CA PRO A 113 11.14 -6.43 1.54
C PRO A 113 9.80 -6.97 0.99
N ASN A 114 8.84 -6.18 0.49
CA ASN A 114 7.51 -6.75 0.18
C ASN A 114 6.74 -6.17 -1.03
N ILE A 115 7.41 -5.84 -2.12
CA ILE A 115 6.76 -5.22 -3.29
C ILE A 115 6.07 -6.22 -4.22
N MET A 116 6.61 -7.43 -4.38
CA MET A 116 6.00 -8.46 -5.24
C MET A 116 4.59 -8.86 -4.77
N LEU A 117 4.35 -8.78 -3.45
CA LEU A 117 3.08 -9.11 -2.83
C LEU A 117 2.01 -8.02 -3.01
N LEU A 118 2.44 -6.78 -3.23
CA LEU A 118 1.56 -5.63 -3.43
C LEU A 118 1.04 -5.54 -4.86
N ARG A 119 1.81 -6.03 -5.85
CA ARG A 119 1.40 -6.12 -7.26
C ARG A 119 0.12 -6.92 -7.44
N LEU A 120 -0.03 -8.01 -6.68
CA LEU A 120 -1.18 -8.90 -6.79
C LEU A 120 -2.43 -8.38 -6.05
N LEU A 121 -2.27 -7.50 -5.05
CA LEU A 121 -3.41 -6.88 -4.33
C LEU A 121 -4.09 -5.75 -5.11
N LEU A 122 -3.45 -5.17 -6.13
CA LEU A 122 -3.98 -4.03 -6.90
C LEU A 122 -4.64 -4.44 -8.23
N GLN A 123 -4.53 -5.71 -8.61
CA GLN A 123 -5.11 -6.26 -9.84
C GLN A 123 -6.41 -7.07 -9.60
N SER A 124 -6.95 -7.06 -8.37
CA SER A 124 -8.17 -7.76 -7.94
C SER A 124 -9.22 -6.79 -7.42
#